data_AF-A0A418VDA6-F1
#
_entry.id   AF-A0A418VDA6-F1
#
_cell.length_a   1.000
_cell.length_b   1.000
_cell.length_c   1.000
_cell.angle_alpha   90.00
_cell.angle_beta   90.00
_cell.angle_gamma   90.00
#
_symmetry.space_group_name_H-M   'P 1'
#
loop_
_entity.id
_entity.type
_entity.pdbx_description
1 polymer ?
#
loop_
_entity_poly.entity_id
_entity_poly.type
_entity_poly.pdbx_seq_one_letter_code
_entity_poly.pdbx_strand_id
1 'polypeptide(L)'
;MRAATLRRLIVLALIVMWELLPRSGLVAELFLPPLSKTLVAGWTDAAEYGHALAVTLYEVAIAMIIACGGGILLGAIIGSLRTPRILLMPMVSSLYAVPLVILYPVFTVWLGIGSESKIAFAAIYGLLPTMLSTAAGIQTIDPQLIVAARSMGATPSQRLLRVIIPAAIPTVLSGLRVGGALVIVGVVVSEMLISSAGIGFLISRYRTVLDSPHVFAGVLLVLAITIAFSAGVRWIERKAAIWQTGTRAGQAAEDDLGSRGLQPATT
;
A
#
# COMPACT_ATOMS: atom_id res chain seq x y z
N MET A 1 -31.60 3.73 3.84
CA MET A 1 -30.72 4.41 2.86
C MET A 1 -29.66 3.43 2.36
N ARG A 2 -29.34 3.40 1.07
CA ARG A 2 -28.26 2.51 0.57
C ARG A 2 -26.90 3.00 1.11
N ALA A 3 -26.02 2.08 1.51
CA ALA A 3 -24.70 2.40 2.07
C ALA A 3 -23.87 3.34 1.18
N ALA A 4 -24.03 3.25 -0.15
CA ALA A 4 -23.38 4.15 -1.10
C ALA A 4 -23.88 5.61 -0.99
N THR A 5 -25.17 5.82 -0.73
CA THR A 5 -25.75 7.15 -0.53
C THR A 5 -25.24 7.77 0.76
N LEU A 6 -25.19 6.99 1.85
CA LEU A 6 -24.66 7.44 3.13
C LEU A 6 -23.18 7.85 3.00
N ARG A 7 -22.36 7.05 2.32
CA ARG A 7 -20.95 7.39 2.06
C ARG A 7 -20.79 8.71 1.29
N ARG A 8 -21.61 8.94 0.26
CA ARG A 8 -21.57 10.20 -0.52
C ARG A 8 -21.96 11.40 0.33
N LEU A 9 -22.98 11.26 1.18
CA LEU A 9 -23.41 12.32 2.09
C LEU A 9 -22.33 12.66 3.12
N ILE A 10 -21.64 11.67 3.68
CA ILE A 10 -20.54 11.89 4.62
C ILE A 10 -19.41 12.68 3.94
N VAL A 11 -19.01 12.28 2.73
CA VAL A 11 -17.95 12.99 1.99
C VAL A 11 -18.38 14.43 1.68
N LEU A 12 -19.61 14.63 1.23
CA LEU A 12 -20.13 15.98 0.95
C LEU A 12 -20.16 16.84 2.22
N ALA A 13 -20.62 16.28 3.34
CA ALA A 13 -20.64 16.97 4.62
C ALA A 13 -19.23 17.39 5.07
N LEU A 14 -18.22 16.52 4.90
CA LEU A 14 -16.83 16.84 5.21
C LEU A 14 -16.28 17.98 4.35
N ILE A 15 -16.58 18.00 3.04
CA ILE A 15 -16.14 19.06 2.12
C ILE A 15 -16.79 20.40 2.50
N VAL A 16 -18.11 20.39 2.74
CA VAL A 16 -18.85 21.58 3.15
C VAL A 16 -18.34 22.10 4.49
N MET A 17 -18.09 21.20 5.45
CA MET A 17 -17.55 21.56 6.76
C MET A 17 -16.14 22.15 6.66
N TRP A 18 -15.26 21.59 5.81
CA TRP A 18 -13.93 22.15 5.56
C TRP A 18 -14.03 23.57 5.00
N GLU A 19 -14.92 23.84 4.05
CA GLU A 19 -15.07 25.18 3.49
C GLU A 19 -15.64 26.19 4.49
N LEU A 20 -16.63 25.79 5.29
CA LEU A 20 -17.40 26.70 6.16
C LEU A 20 -16.73 26.98 7.51
N LEU A 21 -16.04 26.01 8.11
CA LEU A 21 -15.39 26.18 9.43
C LEU A 21 -14.46 27.39 9.48
N PRO A 22 -13.48 27.54 8.58
CA PRO A 22 -12.58 28.69 8.60
C PRO A 22 -13.27 30.00 8.17
N ARG A 23 -14.22 29.93 7.23
CA ARG A 23 -14.98 31.13 6.81
C ARG A 23 -15.87 31.69 7.92
N SER A 24 -16.35 30.83 8.81
CA SER A 24 -17.16 31.24 9.96
C SER A 24 -16.35 31.84 11.11
N GLY A 25 -15.01 31.77 11.06
CA GLY A 25 -14.13 32.20 12.14
C GLY A 25 -14.02 31.24 13.32
N LEU A 26 -14.74 30.10 13.30
CA LEU A 26 -14.63 29.05 14.34
C LEU A 26 -13.23 28.42 14.40
N VAL A 27 -12.53 28.38 13.27
CA VAL A 27 -11.17 27.86 13.13
C VAL A 27 -10.33 28.91 12.41
N ALA A 28 -9.17 29.27 12.97
CA ALA A 28 -8.28 30.21 12.29
C ALA A 28 -7.78 29.62 10.96
N GLU A 29 -7.76 30.42 9.90
CA GLU A 29 -7.31 29.99 8.56
C GLU A 29 -5.87 29.45 8.56
N LEU A 30 -5.07 29.87 9.54
CA LEU A 30 -3.72 29.35 9.77
C LEU A 30 -3.74 27.84 10.09
N PHE A 31 -4.76 27.32 10.76
CA PHE A 31 -4.84 25.88 11.08
C PHE A 31 -5.58 25.08 10.01
N LEU A 32 -6.61 25.67 9.41
CA LEU A 32 -7.40 25.04 8.37
C LEU A 32 -7.80 26.11 7.34
N PRO A 33 -7.09 26.24 6.21
CA PRO A 33 -7.50 27.16 5.16
C PRO A 33 -8.79 26.65 4.49
N PRO A 34 -9.69 27.54 4.03
CA PRO A 34 -10.83 27.16 3.20
C PRO A 34 -10.35 26.37 1.98
N LEU A 35 -11.07 25.31 1.62
CA LEU A 35 -10.75 24.45 0.49
C LEU A 35 -10.61 25.27 -0.81
N SER A 36 -11.45 26.31 -0.99
CA SER A 36 -11.32 27.20 -2.14
C SER A 36 -9.96 27.89 -2.23
N LYS A 37 -9.42 28.39 -1.10
CA LYS A 37 -8.10 29.05 -1.05
C LYS A 37 -6.98 28.05 -1.29
N THR A 38 -7.09 26.85 -0.74
CA THR A 38 -6.16 25.75 -0.98
C THR A 38 -6.08 25.37 -2.47
N LEU A 39 -7.23 25.24 -3.14
CA LEU A 39 -7.27 24.92 -4.57
C LEU A 39 -6.69 26.04 -5.43
N VAL A 40 -6.98 27.30 -5.09
CA VAL A 40 -6.39 28.46 -5.79
C VAL A 40 -4.87 28.48 -5.62
N ALA A 41 -4.35 28.29 -4.41
CA ALA A 41 -2.90 28.24 -4.14
C ALA A 41 -2.20 27.13 -4.95
N GLY A 42 -2.78 25.93 -5.00
CA GLY A 42 -2.24 24.85 -5.82
C GLY A 42 -2.28 25.16 -7.33
N TRP A 43 -3.25 25.96 -7.78
CA TRP A 43 -3.41 26.33 -9.19
C TRP A 43 -2.52 27.51 -9.61
N THR A 44 -2.34 28.50 -8.74
CA THR A 44 -1.46 29.65 -9.01
C THR A 44 -0.02 29.20 -9.25
N ASP A 45 0.44 28.24 -8.45
CA ASP A 45 1.81 27.72 -8.50
C ASP A 45 1.85 26.31 -9.11
N ALA A 46 0.93 26.02 -10.03
CA ALA A 46 0.76 24.71 -10.65
C ALA A 46 2.05 24.19 -11.33
N ALA A 47 2.90 25.07 -11.87
CA ALA A 47 4.18 24.68 -12.45
C ALA A 47 5.15 24.12 -11.40
N GLU A 48 5.23 24.76 -10.23
CA GLU A 48 6.08 24.32 -9.13
C GLU A 48 5.56 23.01 -8.54
N TYR A 49 4.27 22.93 -8.24
CA TYR A 49 3.64 21.69 -7.77
C TYR A 49 3.72 20.57 -8.80
N GLY A 50 3.62 20.87 -10.10
CA GLY A 50 3.77 19.91 -11.18
C GLY A 50 5.18 19.31 -11.24
N HIS A 51 6.20 20.14 -11.10
CA HIS A 51 7.59 19.67 -11.02
C HIS A 51 7.83 18.81 -9.77
N ALA A 52 7.39 19.30 -8.61
CA ALA A 52 7.50 18.56 -7.35
C ALA A 52 6.75 17.22 -7.40
N LEU A 53 5.56 17.19 -8.00
CA LEU A 53 4.78 15.97 -8.21
C LEU A 53 5.53 14.97 -9.10
N ALA A 54 6.16 15.43 -10.17
CA ALA A 54 6.94 14.56 -11.06
C ALA A 54 8.13 13.93 -10.32
N VAL A 55 8.85 14.70 -9.49
CA VAL A 55 9.94 14.18 -8.65
C VAL A 55 9.43 13.14 -7.66
N THR A 56 8.37 13.44 -6.91
CA THR A 56 7.78 12.51 -5.94
C THR A 56 7.28 11.23 -6.62
N LEU A 57 6.62 11.35 -7.78
CA LEU A 57 6.14 10.18 -8.53
C LEU A 57 7.29 9.31 -9.05
N TYR A 58 8.37 9.92 -9.53
CA TYR A 58 9.59 9.21 -9.92
C TYR A 58 10.17 8.42 -8.75
N GLU A 59 10.34 9.06 -7.59
CA GLU A 59 10.88 8.43 -6.38
C GLU A 59 9.98 7.31 -5.89
N VAL A 60 8.67 7.55 -5.82
CA VAL A 60 7.67 6.53 -5.44
C VAL A 60 7.71 5.36 -6.42
N ALA A 61 7.76 5.60 -7.73
CA ALA A 61 7.74 4.53 -8.72
C ALA A 61 8.95 3.60 -8.59
N ILE A 62 10.16 4.17 -8.48
CA ILE A 62 11.39 3.36 -8.33
C ILE A 62 11.39 2.65 -6.99
N ALA A 63 11.10 3.35 -5.89
CA ALA A 63 11.06 2.76 -4.56
C ALA A 63 10.02 1.62 -4.49
N MET A 64 8.88 1.76 -5.16
CA MET A 64 7.85 0.73 -5.26
C MET A 64 8.36 -0.50 -6.01
N ILE A 65 9.04 -0.32 -7.15
CA ILE A 65 9.60 -1.46 -7.90
C ILE A 65 10.58 -2.25 -7.03
N ILE A 66 11.46 -1.56 -6.29
CA ILE A 66 12.45 -2.19 -5.41
C ILE A 66 11.75 -2.86 -4.21
N ALA A 67 10.87 -2.14 -3.52
CA ALA A 67 10.16 -2.64 -2.34
C ALA A 67 9.30 -3.86 -2.67
N CYS A 68 8.52 -3.76 -3.75
CA CYS A 68 7.55 -4.77 -4.11
C CYS A 68 8.21 -5.95 -4.80
N GLY A 69 9.11 -5.70 -5.76
CA GLY A 69 9.87 -6.76 -6.42
C GLY A 69 10.76 -7.52 -5.44
N GLY A 70 11.55 -6.79 -4.65
CA GLY A 70 12.41 -7.37 -3.62
C GLY A 70 11.63 -8.05 -2.50
N GLY A 71 10.57 -7.41 -2.01
CA GLY A 71 9.71 -7.99 -0.97
C GLY A 71 9.01 -9.26 -1.41
N ILE A 72 8.44 -9.28 -2.62
CA ILE A 72 7.82 -10.49 -3.18
C ILE A 72 8.86 -11.61 -3.34
N LEU A 73 10.03 -11.30 -3.91
CA LEU A 73 11.08 -12.30 -4.13
C LEU A 73 11.59 -12.90 -2.82
N LEU A 74 11.99 -12.06 -1.87
CA LEU A 74 12.50 -12.50 -0.57
C LEU A 74 11.41 -13.19 0.25
N GLY A 75 10.18 -12.67 0.20
CA GLY A 75 9.03 -13.26 0.87
C GLY A 75 8.70 -14.64 0.32
N ALA A 76 8.87 -14.83 -1.00
CA ALA A 76 8.69 -16.12 -1.63
C ALA A 76 9.73 -17.15 -1.17
N ILE A 77 11.00 -16.73 -1.05
CA ILE A 77 12.09 -17.57 -0.55
C ILE A 77 11.83 -17.95 0.92
N ILE A 78 11.51 -16.98 1.78
CA ILE A 78 11.24 -17.18 3.21
C ILE A 78 9.99 -18.05 3.42
N GLY A 79 8.93 -17.83 2.63
CA GLY A 79 7.70 -18.61 2.72
C GLY A 79 7.86 -20.06 2.29
N SER A 80 8.70 -20.32 1.29
CA SER A 80 8.85 -21.64 0.68
C SER A 80 9.87 -22.53 1.39
N LEU A 81 10.92 -21.97 1.99
CA LEU A 81 12.05 -22.72 2.54
C LEU A 81 12.04 -22.71 4.08
N ARG A 82 12.20 -23.90 4.70
CA ARG A 82 12.18 -24.05 6.17
C ARG A 82 13.33 -23.28 6.86
N THR A 83 14.55 -23.34 6.32
CA THR A 83 15.73 -22.74 6.97
C THR A 83 15.68 -21.20 6.98
N PRO A 84 15.49 -20.51 5.84
CA PRO A 84 15.32 -19.05 5.84
C PRO A 84 14.14 -18.59 6.68
N ARG A 85 13.05 -19.36 6.71
CA ARG A 85 11.89 -19.07 7.57
C ARG A 85 12.26 -18.99 9.05
N ILE A 86 12.92 -20.02 9.58
CA ILE A 86 13.26 -20.10 11.00
C ILE A 86 14.25 -18.99 11.39
N LEU A 87 15.19 -18.65 10.50
CA LEU A 87 16.25 -17.68 10.78
C LEU A 87 15.81 -16.23 10.57
N LEU A 88 15.18 -15.92 9.43
CA LEU A 88 14.93 -14.54 9.00
C LEU A 88 13.58 -14.02 9.48
N MET A 89 12.55 -14.86 9.59
CA MET A 89 11.19 -14.38 9.89
C MET A 89 11.09 -13.65 11.24
N PRO A 90 11.70 -14.15 12.35
CA PRO A 90 11.74 -13.41 13.61
C PRO A 90 12.49 -12.08 13.48
N MET A 91 13.67 -12.07 12.84
CA MET A 91 14.49 -10.87 12.65
C MET A 91 13.75 -9.79 11.86
N VAL A 92 13.12 -10.16 10.75
CA VAL A 92 12.34 -9.27 9.90
C VAL A 92 11.16 -8.70 10.67
N SER A 93 10.43 -9.54 11.41
CA SER A 93 9.27 -9.08 12.19
C SER A 93 9.66 -8.07 13.27
N SER A 94 10.79 -8.30 13.95
CA SER A 94 11.34 -7.37 14.94
C SER A 94 11.82 -6.08 14.28
N LEU A 95 12.51 -6.16 13.14
CA LEU A 95 12.98 -4.99 12.41
C LEU A 95 11.82 -4.12 11.90
N TYR A 96 10.72 -4.75 11.47
CA TYR A 96 9.53 -4.03 11.04
C TYR A 96 8.86 -3.22 12.17
N ALA A 97 9.02 -3.62 13.43
CA ALA A 97 8.51 -2.87 14.57
C ALA A 97 9.35 -1.62 14.89
N VAL A 98 10.57 -1.52 14.38
CA VAL A 98 11.46 -0.38 14.61
C VAL A 98 11.02 0.81 13.74
N PRO A 99 10.88 2.03 14.30
CA PRO A 99 10.58 3.22 13.53
C PRO A 99 11.77 3.60 12.61
N LEU A 100 11.78 3.05 11.39
CA LEU A 100 12.89 3.23 10.45
C LEU A 100 13.13 4.69 10.06
N VAL A 101 12.14 5.59 10.25
CA VAL A 101 12.28 7.04 9.98
C VAL A 101 13.51 7.66 10.66
N ILE A 102 13.89 7.14 11.82
CA ILE A 102 15.08 7.59 12.56
C ILE A 102 16.37 7.35 11.77
N LEU A 103 16.38 6.37 10.87
CA LEU A 103 17.54 6.03 10.04
C LEU A 103 17.68 6.90 8.80
N TYR A 104 16.69 7.74 8.45
CA TYR A 104 16.77 8.55 7.22
C TYR A 104 18.06 9.40 7.12
N PRO A 105 18.52 10.09 8.18
CA PRO A 105 19.80 10.82 8.13
C PRO A 105 21.00 9.94 7.75
N VAL A 106 21.00 8.67 8.11
CA VAL A 106 22.07 7.72 7.74
C VAL A 106 22.05 7.46 6.23
N PHE A 107 20.87 7.29 5.62
CA PHE A 107 20.73 7.18 4.17
C PHE A 107 21.24 8.43 3.46
N THR A 108 20.94 9.62 4.00
CA THR A 108 21.44 10.88 3.44
C THR A 108 22.97 11.00 3.55
N VAL A 109 23.58 10.53 4.65
CA VAL A 109 25.05 10.53 4.80
C VAL A 109 25.71 9.56 3.83
N TRP A 110 25.12 8.38 3.61
CA TRP A 110 25.71 7.34 2.75
C TRP A 110 25.50 7.58 1.26
N LEU A 111 24.30 8.02 0.87
CA LEU A 111 23.89 8.15 -0.53
C LEU A 111 23.83 9.60 -1.00
N GLY A 112 24.03 10.57 -0.09
CA GLY A 112 23.93 11.98 -0.37
C GLY A 112 22.51 12.54 -0.27
N ILE A 113 22.41 13.86 -0.44
CA ILE A 113 21.13 14.58 -0.54
C ILE A 113 20.65 14.45 -1.98
N GLY A 114 19.57 13.70 -2.21
CA GLY A 114 19.09 13.41 -3.55
C GLY A 114 17.93 12.43 -3.55
N SER A 115 17.51 12.02 -4.75
CA SER A 115 16.46 11.02 -4.93
C SER A 115 16.90 9.64 -4.47
N GLU A 116 18.20 9.33 -4.53
CA GLU A 116 18.78 8.02 -4.21
C GLU A 116 18.57 7.65 -2.73
N SER A 117 18.84 8.59 -1.81
CA SER A 117 18.64 8.36 -0.37
C SER A 117 17.16 8.18 -0.01
N LYS A 118 16.28 8.98 -0.62
CA LYS A 118 14.82 8.89 -0.45
C LYS A 118 14.26 7.59 -1.00
N ILE A 119 14.68 7.19 -2.20
CA ILE A 119 14.29 5.92 -2.83
C ILE A 119 14.73 4.74 -1.97
N ALA A 120 15.99 4.70 -1.52
CA ALA A 120 16.51 3.61 -0.69
C ALA A 120 15.76 3.49 0.64
N PHE A 121 15.54 4.63 1.31
CA PHE A 121 14.77 4.69 2.56
C PHE A 121 13.33 4.18 2.36
N ALA A 122 12.61 4.74 1.39
CA ALA A 122 11.23 4.36 1.12
C ALA A 122 11.09 2.91 0.65
N ALA A 123 12.06 2.41 -0.12
CA ALA A 123 12.08 1.03 -0.58
C ALA A 123 12.15 0.06 0.60
N ILE A 124 13.05 0.27 1.55
CA ILE A 124 13.16 -0.58 2.76
C ILE A 124 11.89 -0.49 3.60
N TYR A 125 11.30 0.70 3.71
CA TYR A 125 10.05 0.94 4.45
C TYR A 125 8.90 0.08 3.92
N GLY A 126 8.77 -0.05 2.59
CA GLY A 126 7.76 -0.89 1.95
C GLY A 126 8.15 -2.36 1.77
N LEU A 127 9.45 -2.68 1.76
CA LEU A 127 9.97 -4.03 1.50
C LEU A 127 9.59 -5.00 2.62
N LEU A 128 9.79 -4.62 3.88
CA LEU A 128 9.53 -5.50 5.03
C LEU A 128 8.08 -6.00 5.11
N PRO A 129 7.04 -5.15 5.06
CA PRO A 129 5.65 -5.62 5.11
C PRO A 129 5.24 -6.40 3.87
N THR A 130 5.76 -6.05 2.69
CA THR A 130 5.51 -6.81 1.45
C THR A 130 6.10 -8.22 1.56
N MET A 131 7.33 -8.31 2.07
CA MET A 131 8.03 -9.56 2.30
C MET A 131 7.30 -10.46 3.30
N LEU A 132 6.90 -9.90 4.44
CA LEU A 132 6.19 -10.64 5.48
C LEU A 132 4.82 -11.14 4.99
N SER A 133 4.07 -10.29 4.28
CA SER A 133 2.76 -10.65 3.72
C SER A 133 2.88 -11.73 2.63
N THR A 134 3.91 -11.64 1.78
CA THR A 134 4.17 -12.66 0.76
C THR A 134 4.54 -14.00 1.39
N ALA A 135 5.43 -13.98 2.38
CA ALA A 135 5.81 -15.19 3.12
C ALA A 135 4.60 -15.82 3.82
N ALA A 136 3.74 -15.01 4.45
CA ALA A 136 2.50 -15.47 5.06
C ALA A 136 1.55 -16.07 4.02
N GLY A 137 1.36 -15.41 2.88
CA GLY A 137 0.49 -15.87 1.80
C GLY A 137 0.84 -17.26 1.26
N ILE A 138 2.13 -17.56 1.14
CA ILE A 138 2.60 -18.90 0.74
C ILE A 138 2.37 -19.92 1.85
N GLN A 139 2.58 -19.53 3.11
CA GLN A 139 2.42 -20.42 4.26
C GLN A 139 0.97 -20.77 4.57
N THR A 140 0.01 -19.92 4.19
CA THR A 140 -1.44 -20.16 4.38
C THR A 140 -2.06 -21.04 3.30
N ILE A 141 -1.29 -21.48 2.30
CA ILE A 141 -1.80 -22.37 1.25
C ILE A 141 -2.09 -23.74 1.85
N ASP A 142 -3.27 -24.28 1.55
CA ASP A 142 -3.67 -25.62 1.99
C ASP A 142 -2.66 -26.67 1.51
N PRO A 143 -2.00 -27.41 2.42
CA PRO A 143 -1.10 -28.50 2.06
C PRO A 143 -1.75 -29.54 1.14
N GLN A 144 -3.07 -29.75 1.23
CA GLN A 144 -3.80 -30.70 0.40
C GLN A 144 -3.75 -30.32 -1.10
N LEU A 145 -3.75 -29.04 -1.45
CA LEU A 145 -3.59 -28.59 -2.84
C LEU A 145 -2.22 -29.00 -3.41
N ILE A 146 -1.18 -28.92 -2.59
CA ILE A 146 0.19 -29.29 -2.97
C ILE A 146 0.31 -30.82 -3.12
N VAL A 147 -0.32 -31.58 -2.20
CA VAL A 147 -0.36 -33.04 -2.25
C VAL A 147 -1.14 -33.53 -3.46
N ALA A 148 -2.34 -32.98 -3.71
CA ALA A 148 -3.18 -33.34 -4.87
C ALA A 148 -2.44 -33.06 -6.19
N ALA A 149 -1.81 -31.90 -6.34
CA ALA A 149 -1.01 -31.58 -7.51
C ALA A 149 0.15 -32.56 -7.71
N ARG A 150 0.83 -32.95 -6.62
CA ARG A 150 1.91 -33.95 -6.67
C ARG A 150 1.38 -35.33 -7.09
N SER A 151 0.23 -35.75 -6.58
CA SER A 151 -0.41 -37.03 -6.94
C SER A 151 -0.84 -37.07 -8.41
N MET A 152 -1.19 -35.92 -9.00
CA MET A 152 -1.45 -35.77 -10.44
C MET A 152 -0.17 -35.69 -11.30
N GLY A 153 1.01 -35.90 -10.71
CA GLY A 153 2.29 -35.89 -11.43
C GLY A 153 2.86 -34.49 -11.69
N ALA A 154 2.37 -33.44 -11.02
CA ALA A 154 2.88 -32.09 -11.24
C ALA A 154 4.33 -31.93 -10.81
N THR A 155 5.17 -31.43 -11.72
CA THR A 155 6.57 -31.11 -11.45
C THR A 155 6.70 -29.96 -10.43
N PRO A 156 7.87 -29.76 -9.78
CA PRO A 156 8.07 -28.63 -8.88
C PRO A 156 7.75 -27.26 -9.50
N SER A 157 8.12 -27.05 -10.77
CA SER A 157 7.83 -25.81 -11.50
C SER A 157 6.33 -25.65 -11.79
N GLN A 158 5.64 -26.74 -12.14
CA GLN A 158 4.19 -26.73 -12.32
C GLN A 158 3.45 -26.43 -11.02
N ARG A 159 3.88 -27.03 -9.89
CA ARG A 159 3.30 -26.73 -8.57
C ARG A 159 3.52 -25.26 -8.20
N LEU A 160 4.70 -24.71 -8.45
CA LEU A 160 4.98 -23.30 -8.20
C LEU A 160 4.09 -22.39 -9.04
N LEU A 161 4.07 -22.58 -10.36
CA LEU A 161 3.38 -21.67 -11.30
C LEU A 161 1.85 -21.83 -11.33
N ARG A 162 1.33 -23.04 -11.10
CA ARG A 162 -0.10 -23.36 -11.27
C ARG A 162 -0.87 -23.52 -9.97
N VAL A 163 -0.19 -23.69 -8.84
CA VAL A 163 -0.83 -23.88 -7.53
C VAL A 163 -0.39 -22.78 -6.56
N ILE A 164 0.92 -22.68 -6.30
CA ILE A 164 1.44 -21.81 -5.24
C ILE A 164 1.25 -20.33 -5.60
N ILE A 165 1.73 -19.91 -6.78
CA ILE A 165 1.62 -18.50 -7.21
C ILE A 165 0.15 -18.07 -7.27
N PRO A 166 -0.76 -18.76 -7.99
CA PRO A 166 -2.17 -18.36 -8.05
C PRO A 166 -2.86 -18.29 -6.68
N ALA A 167 -2.57 -19.24 -5.78
CA ALA A 167 -3.13 -19.24 -4.43
C ALA A 167 -2.57 -18.11 -3.55
N ALA A 168 -1.32 -17.69 -3.76
CA ALA A 168 -0.68 -16.63 -3.00
C ALA A 168 -1.01 -15.22 -3.49
N ILE A 169 -1.44 -15.04 -4.76
CA ILE A 169 -1.73 -13.72 -5.37
C ILE A 169 -2.57 -12.80 -4.47
N PRO A 170 -3.71 -13.22 -3.89
CA PRO A 170 -4.57 -12.33 -3.10
C PRO A 170 -3.84 -11.76 -1.88
N THR A 171 -3.09 -12.61 -1.17
CA THR A 171 -2.34 -12.22 0.02
C THR A 171 -1.13 -11.36 -0.36
N VAL A 172 -0.46 -11.67 -1.47
CA VAL A 172 0.64 -10.85 -2.02
C VAL A 172 0.13 -9.46 -2.41
N LEU A 173 -1.03 -9.36 -3.07
CA LEU A 173 -1.64 -8.07 -3.43
C LEU A 173 -2.05 -7.26 -2.19
N SER A 174 -2.55 -7.92 -1.15
CA SER A 174 -2.80 -7.26 0.13
C SER A 174 -1.50 -6.72 0.75
N GLY A 175 -0.41 -7.49 0.69
CA GLY A 175 0.92 -7.06 1.11
C GLY A 175 1.45 -5.86 0.31
N LEU A 176 1.30 -5.91 -1.01
CA LEU A 176 1.64 -4.83 -1.94
C LEU A 176 0.90 -3.54 -1.60
N ARG A 177 -0.38 -3.65 -1.21
CA ARG A 177 -1.18 -2.48 -0.81
C ARG A 177 -0.62 -1.81 0.43
N VAL A 178 -0.27 -2.59 1.46
CA VAL A 178 0.28 -2.07 2.72
C VAL A 178 1.70 -1.54 2.50
N GLY A 179 2.56 -2.34 1.86
CA GLY A 179 3.93 -1.96 1.57
C GLY A 179 4.02 -0.75 0.67
N GLY A 180 3.21 -0.67 -0.39
CA GLY A 180 3.21 0.47 -1.29
C GLY A 180 2.64 1.75 -0.67
N ALA A 181 1.64 1.65 0.21
CA ALA A 181 1.21 2.80 1.00
C ALA A 181 2.36 3.33 1.88
N LEU A 182 3.14 2.42 2.48
CA LEU A 182 4.32 2.78 3.26
C LEU A 182 5.45 3.35 2.40
N VAL A 183 5.64 2.89 1.15
CA VAL A 183 6.58 3.54 0.21
C VAL A 183 6.21 5.01 0.01
N ILE A 184 4.93 5.31 -0.26
CA ILE A 184 4.48 6.70 -0.47
C ILE A 184 4.74 7.54 0.79
N VAL A 185 4.39 7.01 1.97
CA VAL A 185 4.69 7.66 3.25
C VAL A 185 6.19 7.88 3.41
N GLY A 186 7.02 6.88 3.11
CA GLY A 186 8.48 6.96 3.22
C GLY A 186 9.08 8.04 2.33
N VAL A 187 8.65 8.14 1.06
CA VAL A 187 9.10 9.19 0.14
C VAL A 187 8.69 10.56 0.69
N VAL A 188 7.41 10.78 1.00
CA VAL A 188 6.94 12.10 1.46
C VAL A 188 7.61 12.52 2.77
N VAL A 189 7.76 11.59 3.73
CA VAL A 189 8.44 11.88 5.01
C VAL A 189 9.91 12.22 4.78
N SER A 190 10.61 11.46 3.93
CA SER A 190 12.02 11.76 3.64
C SER A 190 12.21 13.08 2.89
N GLU A 191 11.31 13.40 1.96
CA GLU A 191 11.25 14.70 1.29
C GLU A 191 11.04 15.87 2.28
N MET A 192 10.25 15.66 3.34
CA MET A 192 10.01 16.69 4.36
C MET A 192 11.20 16.92 5.30
N LEU A 193 12.04 15.90 5.51
CA LEU A 193 13.16 15.94 6.45
C LEU A 193 14.40 16.61 5.85
N ILE A 194 14.94 16.03 4.77
CA ILE A 194 16.18 16.50 4.13
C ILE A 194 16.05 16.26 2.62
N SER A 195 15.61 17.27 1.89
CA SER A 195 15.44 17.22 0.43
C SER A 195 15.55 18.60 -0.18
N SER A 196 15.83 18.64 -1.48
CA SER A 196 15.85 19.85 -2.31
C SER A 196 14.65 19.96 -3.27
N ALA A 197 13.86 18.89 -3.40
CA ALA A 197 12.71 18.83 -4.31
C ALA A 197 11.66 17.81 -3.84
N GLY A 198 10.47 17.86 -4.44
CA GLY A 198 9.34 16.97 -4.15
C GLY A 198 8.20 17.64 -3.38
N ILE A 199 7.05 16.97 -3.32
CA ILE A 199 5.85 17.50 -2.66
C ILE A 199 6.07 17.65 -1.15
N GLY A 200 6.73 16.69 -0.50
CA GLY A 200 7.09 16.78 0.91
C GLY A 200 8.01 17.97 1.19
N PHE A 201 8.93 18.29 0.28
CA PHE A 201 9.77 19.48 0.38
C PHE A 201 8.93 20.76 0.32
N LEU A 202 8.00 20.89 -0.63
CA LEU A 202 7.10 22.05 -0.71
C LEU A 202 6.23 22.19 0.55
N ILE A 203 5.67 21.09 1.06
CA ILE A 203 4.92 21.08 2.32
C ILE A 203 5.78 21.64 3.46
N SER A 204 7.04 21.20 3.58
CA SER A 204 7.96 21.67 4.61
C SER A 204 8.28 23.16 4.43
N ARG A 205 8.55 23.60 3.19
CA ARG A 205 8.86 25.00 2.86
C ARG A 205 7.70 25.96 3.17
N TYR A 206 6.49 25.63 2.75
CA TYR A 206 5.33 26.49 3.03
C TYR A 206 4.93 26.46 4.51
N ARG A 207 5.20 25.34 5.21
CA ARG A 207 4.99 25.24 6.65
C ARG A 207 5.90 26.18 7.43
N THR A 208 7.17 26.35 7.05
CA THR A 208 8.11 27.23 7.80
C THR A 208 7.73 28.69 7.71
N VAL A 209 7.09 29.11 6.61
CA VAL A 209 6.56 30.48 6.43
C VAL A 209 5.09 30.61 6.84
N LEU A 210 4.50 29.56 7.43
CA LEU A 210 3.12 29.53 7.90
C LEU A 210 2.06 29.80 6.81
N ASP A 211 2.37 29.43 5.56
CA ASP A 211 1.44 29.52 4.44
C ASP A 211 0.59 28.24 4.33
N SER A 212 -0.46 28.21 5.13
CA SER A 212 -1.33 27.04 5.24
C SER A 212 -2.07 26.67 3.95
N PRO A 213 -2.62 27.61 3.13
CA PRO A 213 -3.18 27.25 1.83
C PRO A 213 -2.26 26.38 0.97
N HIS A 214 -0.98 26.74 0.86
CA HIS A 214 0.00 25.98 0.08
C HIS A 214 0.41 24.65 0.75
N VAL A 215 0.52 24.62 2.08
CA VAL A 215 0.73 23.36 2.82
C VAL A 215 -0.37 22.34 2.50
N PHE A 216 -1.63 22.77 2.61
CA PHE A 216 -2.78 21.89 2.35
C PHE A 216 -2.91 21.52 0.87
N ALA A 217 -2.46 22.36 -0.07
CA ALA A 217 -2.42 22.01 -1.48
C ALA A 217 -1.44 20.84 -1.73
N GLY A 218 -0.26 20.86 -1.10
CA GLY A 218 0.67 19.74 -1.11
C GLY A 218 0.08 18.47 -0.48
N VAL A 219 -0.59 18.59 0.67
CA VAL A 219 -1.27 17.47 1.34
C VAL A 219 -2.36 16.85 0.45
N LEU A 220 -3.14 17.66 -0.25
CA LEU A 220 -4.15 17.19 -1.21
C LEU A 220 -3.52 16.42 -2.38
N LEU A 221 -2.35 16.84 -2.87
CA LEU A 221 -1.63 16.09 -3.91
C LEU A 221 -1.12 14.74 -3.39
N VAL A 222 -0.55 14.68 -2.18
CA VAL A 222 -0.16 13.40 -1.56
C VAL A 222 -1.36 12.48 -1.37
N LEU A 223 -2.50 13.03 -0.94
CA LEU A 223 -3.76 12.29 -0.83
C LEU A 223 -4.20 11.76 -2.19
N ALA A 224 -4.14 12.58 -3.25
CA ALA A 224 -4.48 12.17 -4.60
C ALA A 224 -3.58 11.02 -5.10
N ILE A 225 -2.27 11.10 -4.89
CA ILE A 225 -1.31 10.02 -5.21
C ILE A 225 -1.69 8.73 -4.48
N THR A 226 -1.97 8.82 -3.17
CA THR A 226 -2.32 7.66 -2.33
C THR A 226 -3.64 7.01 -2.75
N ILE A 227 -4.65 7.82 -3.09
CA ILE A 227 -5.94 7.36 -3.59
C ILE A 227 -5.76 6.69 -4.96
N ALA A 228 -4.99 7.30 -5.85
CA ALA A 228 -4.71 6.77 -7.18
C ALA A 228 -3.99 5.42 -7.10
N PHE A 229 -2.95 5.32 -6.28
CA PHE A 229 -2.26 4.05 -5.99
C PHE A 229 -3.22 2.99 -5.46
N SER A 230 -3.99 3.33 -4.44
CA SER A 230 -4.97 2.41 -3.84
C SER A 230 -6.05 1.97 -4.84
N ALA A 231 -6.46 2.85 -5.76
CA ALA A 231 -7.40 2.51 -6.82
C ALA A 231 -6.77 1.58 -7.86
N GLY A 232 -5.51 1.80 -8.22
CA GLY A 232 -4.72 0.94 -9.10
C GLY A 232 -4.59 -0.47 -8.55
N VAL A 233 -4.20 -0.63 -7.27
CA VAL A 233 -4.11 -1.94 -6.63
C VAL A 233 -5.45 -2.66 -6.61
N ARG A 234 -6.54 -1.98 -6.21
CA ARG A 234 -7.89 -2.57 -6.24
C ARG A 234 -8.35 -2.98 -7.64
N TRP A 235 -7.91 -2.28 -8.68
CA TRP A 235 -8.23 -2.64 -10.06
C TRP A 235 -7.50 -3.93 -10.48
N ILE A 236 -6.23 -4.07 -10.09
CA ILE A 236 -5.44 -5.30 -10.29
C ILE A 236 -6.07 -6.46 -9.50
N GLU A 237 -6.42 -6.26 -8.24
CA GLU A 237 -7.10 -7.25 -7.38
C GLU A 237 -8.38 -7.79 -8.03
N ARG A 238 -9.24 -6.91 -8.56
CA ARG A 238 -10.49 -7.35 -9.21
C ARG A 238 -10.26 -8.23 -10.43
N LYS A 239 -9.22 -7.93 -11.22
CA LYS A 239 -8.86 -8.76 -12.38
C LYS A 239 -8.29 -10.12 -11.94
N ALA A 240 -7.50 -10.14 -10.87
CA ALA A 240 -6.97 -11.37 -10.29
C ALA A 240 -8.04 -12.22 -9.57
N ALA A 241 -9.05 -11.59 -8.97
CA ALA A 241 -10.10 -12.26 -8.20
C ALA A 241 -11.07 -13.11 -9.05
N ILE A 242 -11.07 -12.95 -10.38
CA ILE A 242 -11.85 -13.79 -11.30
C ILE A 242 -11.54 -15.29 -11.11
N TRP A 243 -10.33 -15.60 -10.63
CA TRP A 243 -9.85 -16.96 -10.38
C TRP A 243 -10.36 -17.58 -9.07
N GLN A 244 -10.90 -16.78 -8.13
CA GLN A 244 -11.41 -17.28 -6.83
C GLN A 244 -12.84 -17.82 -6.88
N THR A 245 -13.59 -17.53 -7.96
CA THR A 245 -14.97 -17.98 -8.12
C THR A 245 -15.10 -19.51 -8.22
N GLY A 246 -14.01 -20.20 -8.62
CA GLY A 246 -13.98 -21.67 -8.66
C GLY A 246 -13.88 -22.34 -7.28
N THR A 247 -13.10 -21.77 -6.36
CA THR A 247 -12.82 -22.40 -5.05
C THR A 247 -13.99 -22.28 -4.07
N ARG A 248 -14.70 -21.14 -4.07
CA ARG A 248 -15.92 -20.95 -3.26
C ARG A 248 -17.10 -21.78 -3.78
N ALA A 249 -17.20 -21.97 -5.09
CA ALA A 249 -18.22 -22.84 -5.68
C ALA A 249 -18.00 -24.32 -5.30
N GLY A 250 -16.73 -24.75 -5.20
CA GLY A 250 -16.38 -26.10 -4.72
C GLY A 250 -16.74 -26.33 -3.25
N GLN A 251 -16.38 -25.39 -2.36
CA GLN A 251 -16.74 -25.48 -0.93
C GLN A 251 -18.25 -25.44 -0.69
N ALA A 252 -18.98 -24.59 -1.42
CA ALA A 252 -20.44 -24.54 -1.32
C ALA A 252 -21.11 -25.83 -1.83
N ALA A 253 -20.54 -26.48 -2.86
CA ALA A 253 -21.02 -27.77 -3.35
C ALA A 253 -20.73 -28.92 -2.36
N GLU A 254 -19.59 -28.88 -1.69
CA GLU A 254 -19.19 -29.86 -0.67
C GLU A 254 -20.05 -29.75 0.61
N ASP A 255 -20.37 -28.52 1.04
CA ASP A 255 -21.32 -28.27 2.13
C ASP A 255 -22.77 -28.69 1.78
N ASP A 256 -23.22 -28.49 0.53
CA ASP A 256 -24.54 -28.97 0.06
C ASP A 256 -24.59 -30.51 -0.01
N LEU A 257 -23.48 -31.17 -0.40
CA LEU A 257 -23.39 -32.63 -0.39
C LEU A 257 -23.33 -33.21 1.03
N GLY A 258 -22.59 -32.58 1.94
CA GLY A 258 -22.52 -32.97 3.35
C GLY A 258 -23.87 -32.82 4.07
N SER A 259 -24.64 -31.78 3.75
CA SER A 259 -25.97 -31.56 4.33
C SER A 259 -27.05 -32.49 3.77
N ARG A 260 -26.93 -32.97 2.52
CA ARG A 260 -27.85 -33.97 1.93
C ARG A 260 -27.57 -35.40 2.36
N GLY A 261 -26.32 -35.75 2.66
CA GLY A 261 -25.94 -37.09 3.16
C GLY A 261 -26.38 -37.38 4.61
N LEU A 262 -26.84 -36.35 5.33
CA LEU A 262 -27.24 -36.42 6.74
C LEU A 262 -28.77 -36.40 6.95
N GLN A 263 -29.59 -36.51 5.91
CA GLN A 263 -31.02 -36.75 6.08
C GLN A 263 -31.26 -38.26 6.31
N PRO A 264 -31.51 -38.73 7.55
CA PRO A 264 -32.00 -40.08 7.74
C PRO A 264 -33.32 -40.20 6.99
N ALA A 265 -33.46 -41.25 6.20
CA ALA A 265 -34.73 -41.59 5.55
C ALA A 265 -35.81 -41.66 6.63
N THR A 266 -36.65 -40.63 6.72
CA THR A 266 -37.80 -40.61 7.62
C THR A 266 -38.85 -41.53 7.05
N THR A 267 -38.84 -42.78 7.51
CA THR A 267 -39.98 -43.71 7.53
C THR A 267 -40.96 -43.33 8.62
#